data_AF-A0A6N2CKJ8-F1
#
_entry.id   AF-A0A6N2CKJ8-F1
#
_cell.length_a   1.000
_cell.length_b   1.000
_cell.length_c   1.000
_cell.angle_alpha   90.00
_cell.angle_beta   90.00
_cell.angle_gamma   90.00
#
_symmetry.space_group_name_H-M   'P 1'
#
loop_
_entity.id
_entity.type
_entity.pdbx_description
1 polymer ?
#
loop_
_entity_poly.entity_id
_entity_poly.type
_entity_poly.pdbx_seq_one_letter_code
_entity_poly.pdbx_strand_id
1 'polypeptide(L)'
;DNGAVVSAVQAYEGPARVSGRRAQRFFIYPPEDDPILRQNIDRVRLALDDGYNALLRVDFYDVDRLISSFRIRRFTEVQGQYIVREIDLVDERKRDRTKFTVTAASVGLQLPTSTFDPQSTRSPIQLAPRFFEDL
;
A
#
# COMPACT_ATOMS: atom_id res chain seq x y z
N ASP A 1 -20.54 15.13 -15.83
CA ASP A 1 -20.11 13.73 -15.95
C ASP A 1 -20.37 12.97 -14.67
N ASN A 2 -21.34 12.06 -14.72
CA ASN A 2 -21.60 11.12 -13.64
C ASN A 2 -20.50 10.06 -13.68
N GLY A 3 -19.46 10.27 -12.88
CA GLY A 3 -18.38 9.30 -12.69
C GLY A 3 -18.98 7.98 -12.23
N ALA A 4 -18.89 6.96 -13.07
CA ALA A 4 -19.26 5.60 -12.69
C ALA A 4 -18.46 5.25 -11.44
N VAL A 5 -19.17 4.91 -10.36
CA VAL A 5 -18.54 4.38 -9.17
C VAL A 5 -18.11 2.96 -9.54
N VAL A 6 -16.85 2.84 -9.94
CA VAL A 6 -16.19 1.57 -10.19
C VAL A 6 -16.02 0.88 -8.84
N SER A 7 -16.99 0.02 -8.47
CA SER A 7 -16.98 -0.66 -7.17
C SER A 7 -16.24 -1.99 -7.27
N ALA A 8 -15.08 -2.09 -6.64
CA ALA A 8 -14.42 -3.38 -6.42
C ALA A 8 -15.26 -4.22 -5.45
N VAL A 9 -15.45 -5.51 -5.77
CA VAL A 9 -16.10 -6.45 -4.87
C VAL A 9 -15.09 -6.87 -3.79
N GLN A 10 -15.52 -6.87 -2.54
CA GLN A 10 -14.69 -7.27 -1.40
C GLN A 10 -15.33 -8.47 -0.69
N ALA A 11 -14.52 -9.47 -0.34
CA ALA A 11 -14.95 -10.63 0.43
C ALA A 11 -14.11 -10.77 1.69
N TYR A 12 -14.75 -10.76 2.86
CA TYR A 12 -14.09 -10.95 4.15
C TYR A 12 -13.77 -12.43 4.38
N GLU A 13 -12.50 -12.75 4.63
CA GLU A 13 -12.03 -14.13 4.86
C GLU A 13 -12.00 -14.52 6.35
N GLY A 14 -12.17 -13.57 7.27
CA GLY A 14 -11.99 -13.80 8.70
C GLY A 14 -10.59 -13.47 9.22
N PRO A 15 -10.37 -13.66 10.53
CA PRO A 15 -9.08 -13.42 11.17
C PRO A 15 -8.05 -14.50 10.83
N ALA A 16 -6.78 -14.12 10.73
CA ALA A 16 -5.66 -15.05 10.55
C ALA A 16 -4.38 -14.55 11.23
N ARG A 17 -3.40 -15.44 11.38
CA ARG A 17 -2.04 -15.04 11.76
C ARG A 17 -1.22 -14.72 10.52
N VAL A 18 -0.76 -13.49 10.38
CA VAL A 18 0.09 -13.00 9.29
C VAL A 18 1.32 -12.34 9.88
N SER A 19 2.51 -12.80 9.48
CA SER A 19 3.79 -12.29 10.01
C SER A 19 3.85 -12.32 11.55
N GLY A 20 3.28 -13.36 12.17
CA GLY A 20 3.24 -13.53 13.63
C GLY A 20 2.14 -12.74 14.36
N ARG A 21 1.37 -11.90 13.66
CA ARG A 21 0.36 -10.99 14.23
C ARG A 21 -1.05 -11.40 13.83
N ARG A 22 -2.05 -11.05 14.64
CA ARG A 22 -3.46 -11.27 14.30
C ARG A 22 -3.90 -10.19 13.30
N ALA A 23 -4.58 -10.62 12.23
CA ALA A 23 -4.99 -9.74 11.15
C ALA A 23 -6.36 -10.12 10.60
N GLN A 24 -7.12 -9.13 10.16
CA GLN A 24 -8.35 -9.30 9.37
C GLN A 24 -7.99 -9.41 7.89
N ARG A 25 -8.50 -10.44 7.19
CA ARG A 25 -8.19 -10.66 5.78
C ARG A 25 -9.38 -10.41 4.86
N PHE A 26 -9.08 -9.85 3.71
CA PHE A 26 -10.07 -9.52 2.68
C PHE A 26 -9.51 -9.87 1.31
N PHE A 27 -10.32 -10.49 0.46
CA PHE A 27 -10.10 -10.46 -0.97
C PHE A 27 -10.73 -9.20 -1.57
N ILE A 28 -10.01 -8.58 -2.50
CA ILE A 28 -10.48 -7.51 -3.36
C ILE A 28 -10.35 -8.02 -4.80
N TYR A 29 -11.44 -7.96 -5.53
CA TYR A 29 -11.49 -8.36 -6.92
C TYR A 29 -11.42 -7.12 -7.82
N PRO A 30 -10.69 -7.18 -8.94
CA PRO A 30 -10.71 -6.12 -9.95
C PRO A 30 -12.15 -5.81 -10.38
N PRO A 31 -12.47 -4.53 -10.58
CA PRO A 31 -13.75 -4.11 -11.14
C PRO A 31 -14.07 -4.81 -12.46
N GLU A 32 -15.36 -4.96 -12.77
CA GLU A 32 -15.80 -5.69 -13.96
C GLU A 32 -15.44 -5.02 -15.28
N ASP A 33 -15.32 -3.70 -15.25
CA ASP A 33 -15.09 -2.81 -16.37
C ASP A 33 -13.61 -2.49 -16.61
N ASP A 34 -12.68 -3.09 -15.87
CA ASP A 34 -11.23 -2.97 -16.10
C ASP A 34 -10.63 -4.27 -16.66
N PRO A 35 -10.69 -4.49 -17.99
CA PRO A 35 -10.18 -5.71 -18.61
C PRO A 35 -8.65 -5.80 -18.56
N ILE A 36 -7.93 -4.68 -18.46
CA ILE A 36 -6.46 -4.68 -18.41
C ILE A 36 -6.00 -5.20 -17.05
N LEU A 37 -6.62 -4.72 -15.98
CA LEU A 37 -6.31 -5.18 -14.63
C LEU A 37 -6.63 -6.68 -14.49
N ARG A 38 -7.78 -7.12 -15.03
CA ARG A 38 -8.23 -8.52 -15.01
C ARG A 38 -7.35 -9.49 -15.79
N GLN A 39 -6.62 -9.02 -16.79
CA GLN A 39 -5.66 -9.87 -17.52
C GLN A 39 -4.39 -10.18 -16.72
N ASN A 40 -4.09 -9.41 -15.68
CA ASN A 40 -2.83 -9.49 -14.95
C ASN A 40 -2.99 -9.88 -13.47
N ILE A 41 -4.14 -9.55 -12.89
CA ILE A 41 -4.47 -9.79 -11.49
C ILE A 41 -5.91 -10.32 -11.45
N ASP A 42 -6.11 -11.50 -10.87
CA ASP A 42 -7.42 -12.07 -10.59
C ASP A 42 -8.00 -11.52 -9.28
N ARG A 43 -7.16 -11.39 -8.25
CA ARG A 43 -7.56 -10.84 -6.95
C ARG A 43 -6.36 -10.38 -6.14
N VAL A 44 -6.64 -9.53 -5.15
CA VAL A 44 -5.69 -9.07 -4.16
C VAL A 44 -6.17 -9.51 -2.79
N ARG A 45 -5.28 -10.06 -1.96
CA ARG A 45 -5.58 -10.31 -0.54
C ARG A 45 -4.90 -9.28 0.33
N LEU A 46 -5.69 -8.56 1.12
CA LEU A 46 -5.21 -7.68 2.18
C LEU A 46 -5.21 -8.41 3.51
N ALA A 47 -4.20 -8.12 4.35
CA ALA A 47 -4.20 -8.45 5.76
C ALA A 47 -4.01 -7.16 6.57
N LEU A 48 -5.01 -6.77 7.34
CA LEU A 48 -5.00 -5.59 8.20
C LEU A 48 -4.74 -6.00 9.64
N ASP A 49 -3.76 -5.37 10.29
CA ASP A 49 -3.41 -5.64 11.68
C ASP A 49 -4.49 -5.15 12.65
N ASP A 50 -4.85 -5.99 13.63
CA ASP A 50 -5.82 -5.61 14.68
C ASP A 50 -5.29 -4.55 15.66
N GLY A 51 -3.98 -4.46 15.86
CA GLY A 51 -3.36 -3.62 16.89
C GLY A 51 -3.01 -2.21 16.42
N TYR A 52 -2.47 -2.08 15.20
CA TYR A 52 -2.13 -0.78 14.60
C TYR A 52 -3.17 -0.27 13.60
N ASN A 53 -4.22 -1.05 13.30
CA ASN A 53 -5.17 -0.75 12.22
C ASN A 53 -4.45 -0.44 10.89
N ALA A 54 -3.37 -1.18 10.62
CA ALA A 54 -2.46 -0.90 9.52
C ALA A 54 -2.23 -2.14 8.65
N LEU A 55 -1.91 -1.92 7.38
CA LEU A 55 -1.69 -2.98 6.40
C LEU A 55 -0.44 -3.81 6.77
N LEU A 56 -0.59 -5.12 6.97
CA LEU A 56 0.52 -6.06 7.22
C LEU A 56 1.04 -6.72 5.96
N ARG A 57 0.12 -7.02 5.03
CA ARG A 57 0.45 -7.76 3.82
C ARG A 57 -0.54 -7.49 2.71
N VAL A 58 0.00 -7.40 1.50
CA VAL A 58 -0.77 -7.46 0.25
C VAL A 58 -0.23 -8.62 -0.55
N ASP A 59 -1.11 -9.51 -1.00
CA ASP A 59 -0.78 -10.60 -1.89
C ASP A 59 -1.55 -10.44 -3.19
N PHE A 60 -0.83 -10.44 -4.32
CA PHE A 60 -1.43 -10.36 -5.64
C PHE A 60 -1.53 -11.76 -6.23
N TYR A 61 -2.70 -12.09 -6.78
CA TYR A 61 -2.97 -13.39 -7.37
C TYR A 61 -3.33 -13.26 -8.85
N ASP A 62 -2.92 -14.25 -9.63
CA ASP A 62 -3.27 -14.46 -11.04
C ASP A 62 -3.67 -15.94 -11.19
N VAL A 63 -4.94 -16.21 -11.49
CA VAL A 63 -5.52 -17.57 -11.60
C VAL A 63 -5.04 -18.47 -10.43
N ASP A 64 -5.39 -18.09 -9.20
CA ASP A 64 -5.00 -18.74 -7.93
C ASP A 64 -3.50 -18.78 -7.60
N ARG A 65 -2.62 -18.32 -8.49
CA ARG A 65 -1.18 -18.27 -8.26
C ARG A 65 -0.80 -16.96 -7.60
N LEU A 66 -0.07 -17.02 -6.48
CA LEU A 66 0.56 -15.84 -5.90
C LEU A 66 1.67 -15.33 -6.82
N ILE A 67 1.57 -14.09 -7.29
CA ILE A 67 2.51 -13.50 -8.26
C ILE A 67 3.47 -12.51 -7.61
N SER A 68 3.00 -11.76 -6.63
CA SER A 68 3.83 -10.83 -5.87
C SER A 68 3.24 -10.59 -4.48
N SER A 69 4.10 -10.17 -3.55
CA SER A 69 3.65 -9.77 -2.22
C SER A 69 4.36 -8.52 -1.70
N PHE A 70 3.59 -7.65 -1.04
CA PHE A 70 4.10 -6.55 -0.25
C PHE A 70 4.03 -6.99 1.21
N ARG A 71 5.19 -7.10 1.86
CA ARG A 71 5.31 -7.58 3.22
C ARG A 71 5.79 -6.45 4.10
N ILE A 72 4.89 -5.90 4.92
CA ILE A 72 5.28 -4.84 5.85
C ILE A 72 6.13 -5.47 6.95
N ARG A 73 7.32 -4.90 7.17
CA ARG A 73 8.29 -5.35 8.16
C ARG A 73 8.28 -4.50 9.41
N ARG A 74 8.09 -3.20 9.24
CA ARG A 74 8.16 -2.25 10.36
C ARG A 74 7.20 -1.11 10.17
N PHE A 75 6.52 -0.77 11.26
CA PHE A 75 5.82 0.50 11.43
C PHE A 75 6.62 1.40 12.35
N THR A 76 6.40 2.69 12.24
CA THR A 76 6.93 3.68 13.16
C THR A 76 5.92 4.81 13.28
N GLU A 77 5.85 5.41 14.46
CA GLU A 77 5.09 6.65 14.64
C GLU A 77 5.96 7.83 14.20
N VAL A 78 5.35 8.78 13.49
CA VAL A 78 5.95 10.03 13.04
C VAL A 78 4.94 11.12 13.29
N GLN A 79 5.29 12.12 14.11
CA GLN A 79 4.43 13.28 14.42
C GLN A 79 2.97 12.88 14.79
N GLY A 80 2.82 11.80 15.58
CA GLY A 80 1.52 11.31 16.05
C GLY A 80 0.77 10.38 15.08
N GLN A 81 1.36 10.00 13.95
CA GLN A 81 0.77 9.09 12.98
C GLN A 81 1.66 7.87 12.72
N TYR A 82 1.08 6.66 12.82
CA TYR A 82 1.78 5.45 12.40
C TYR A 82 1.89 5.37 10.88
N ILE A 83 3.11 5.19 10.39
CA ILE A 83 3.42 4.95 8.97
C ILE A 83 4.15 3.62 8.80
N VAL A 84 4.13 3.12 7.57
CA VAL A 84 4.98 1.99 7.17
C VAL A 84 6.39 2.49 6.95
N ARG A 85 7.35 1.94 7.70
CA ARG A 85 8.78 2.29 7.60
C ARG A 85 9.53 1.36 6.67
N GLU A 86 9.22 0.07 6.69
CA GLU A 86 9.94 -0.93 5.92
C GLU A 86 8.99 -1.91 5.25
N ILE A 87 9.20 -2.13 3.95
CA ILE A 87 8.44 -3.08 3.13
C ILE A 87 9.43 -3.94 2.34
N ASP A 88 9.18 -5.25 2.30
CA ASP A 88 9.74 -6.09 1.25
C ASP A 88 8.69 -6.28 0.15
N LEU A 89 9.01 -5.86 -1.08
CA LEU A 89 8.29 -6.26 -2.29
C LEU A 89 8.95 -7.52 -2.83
N VAL A 90 8.17 -8.58 -2.99
CA VAL A 90 8.64 -9.89 -3.45
C VAL A 90 7.96 -10.24 -4.75
N ASP A 91 8.74 -10.51 -5.80
CA ASP A 91 8.27 -11.24 -6.98
C ASP A 91 8.24 -12.73 -6.60
N GLU A 92 7.06 -13.33 -6.51
CA GLU A 92 6.92 -14.70 -6.01
C GLU A 92 7.19 -15.74 -7.11
N ARG A 93 7.20 -15.31 -8.37
CA ARG A 93 7.55 -16.13 -9.54
C ARG A 93 9.06 -16.31 -9.62
N LYS A 94 9.82 -15.24 -9.43
CA LYS A 94 11.30 -15.22 -9.52
C LYS A 94 12.00 -15.33 -8.17
N ARG A 95 11.30 -15.07 -7.08
CA ARG A 95 11.83 -14.91 -5.71
C ARG A 95 12.78 -13.71 -5.55
N ASP A 96 12.72 -12.77 -6.48
CA ASP A 96 13.39 -11.49 -6.35
C ASP A 96 12.74 -10.66 -5.25
N ARG A 97 13.57 -9.92 -4.51
CA ARG A 97 13.12 -9.11 -3.39
C ARG A 97 13.72 -7.71 -3.48
N THR A 98 12.84 -6.72 -3.43
CA THR A 98 13.19 -5.31 -3.27
C THR A 98 12.81 -4.87 -1.87
N LYS A 99 13.77 -4.35 -1.10
CA LYS A 99 13.52 -3.75 0.21
C LYS A 99 13.39 -2.24 0.06
N PHE A 100 12.28 -1.69 0.55
CA PHE A 100 12.04 -0.26 0.66
C PHE A 100 12.11 0.14 2.13
N THR A 101 12.91 1.17 2.44
CA THR A 101 13.07 1.69 3.81
C THR A 101 12.93 3.20 3.81
N VAL A 102 12.08 3.72 4.67
CA VAL A 102 11.97 5.15 4.95
C VAL A 102 12.99 5.51 6.03
N THR A 103 13.85 6.49 5.74
CA THR A 103 14.92 6.94 6.66
C THR A 103 14.56 8.24 7.39
N ALA A 104 13.66 9.04 6.83
CA ALA A 104 13.12 10.23 7.45
C ALA A 104 11.71 10.50 6.89
N ALA A 105 10.81 11.04 7.70
CA ALA A 105 9.44 11.33 7.27
C ALA A 105 8.85 12.57 7.97
N SER A 106 7.87 13.17 7.31
CA SER A 106 7.06 14.27 7.81
C SER A 106 5.61 14.03 7.39
N VAL A 107 4.66 14.24 8.29
CA VAL A 107 3.23 14.02 8.05
C VAL A 107 2.44 15.28 8.41
N GLY A 108 1.19 15.38 7.94
CA GLY A 108 0.35 16.56 8.20
C GLY A 108 0.81 17.85 7.49
N LEU A 109 1.67 17.73 6.47
CA LEU A 109 2.13 18.87 5.69
C LEU A 109 1.00 19.49 4.86
N GLN A 110 0.91 20.81 4.90
CA GLN A 110 0.03 21.58 4.02
C GLN A 110 0.82 21.98 2.77
N LEU A 111 0.59 21.28 1.66
CA LEU A 111 1.26 21.55 0.39
C LEU A 111 0.30 22.34 -0.53
N PRO A 112 0.80 23.36 -1.27
CA PRO A 112 -0.01 24.06 -2.27
C PRO A 112 -0.53 23.07 -3.32
N THR A 113 -1.79 23.18 -3.74
CA THR A 113 -2.39 22.30 -4.75
C THR A 113 -1.59 22.24 -6.06
N SER A 114 -0.95 23.36 -6.44
CA SER A 114 -0.05 23.44 -7.59
C SER A 114 1.15 22.48 -7.53
N THR A 115 1.44 21.89 -6.37
CA THR A 115 2.48 20.85 -6.20
C THR A 115 2.10 19.57 -6.93
N PHE A 116 0.79 19.33 -7.13
CA PHE A 116 0.24 18.14 -7.77
C PHE A 116 -0.29 18.43 -9.18
N ASP A 117 0.02 19.60 -9.75
CA ASP A 117 -0.36 19.93 -11.12
C ASP A 117 0.59 19.21 -12.10
N PRO A 118 0.09 18.24 -12.89
CA PRO A 118 0.93 17.48 -13.81
C PRO A 118 1.48 18.32 -14.97
N GLN A 119 0.94 19.51 -15.21
CA GLN A 119 1.44 20.46 -16.22
C GLN A 119 2.45 21.45 -15.63
N SER A 120 2.65 21.43 -14.31
CA SER A 120 3.60 22.31 -13.65
C SER A 120 5.03 21.99 -14.08
N THR A 121 5.73 23.00 -14.59
CA THR A 121 7.16 22.94 -14.89
C THR A 121 8.03 23.37 -13.70
N ARG A 122 7.41 23.63 -12.54
CA ARG A 122 8.13 24.05 -11.34
C ARG A 122 8.98 22.91 -10.81
N SER A 123 10.12 23.26 -10.21
CA SER A 123 10.92 22.31 -9.45
C SER A 123 10.09 21.69 -8.32
N PRO A 124 10.34 20.41 -7.96
CA PRO A 124 9.71 19.78 -6.80
C PRO A 124 9.84 20.65 -5.55
N ILE A 125 8.81 20.64 -4.70
CA ILE A 125 8.84 21.38 -3.45
C ILE A 125 10.03 20.91 -2.60
N GLN A 126 10.82 21.86 -2.10
CA GLN A 126 11.89 21.59 -1.16
C GLN A 126 11.41 21.92 0.25
N LEU A 127 11.39 20.90 1.11
CA LEU A 127 11.02 21.03 2.51
C LEU A 127 12.30 21.11 3.34
N ALA A 128 12.31 22.02 4.32
CA ALA A 128 13.45 22.13 5.23
C ALA A 128 13.61 20.85 6.07
N PRO A 129 14.84 20.37 6.34
CA PRO A 129 15.07 19.15 7.11
C PRO A 129 14.37 19.12 8.47
N ARG A 130 14.20 20.29 9.12
CA ARG A 130 13.50 20.43 10.40
C ARG A 130 12.04 19.95 10.42
N PHE A 131 11.42 19.75 9.25
CA PHE A 131 10.06 19.21 9.17
C PHE A 131 10.02 17.69 9.33
N PHE A 132 11.16 17.01 9.19
CA PHE A 132 11.26 15.57 9.19
C PHE A 132 11.75 15.04 10.54
N GLU A 133 11.22 13.88 10.92
CA GLU A 133 11.79 13.03 11.97
C GLU A 133 12.65 11.95 11.31
N ASP A 134 13.85 11.72 11.84
CA ASP A 134 14.74 10.63 11.43
C ASP A 134 14.25 9.30 12.04
N LEU A 135 14.33 8.21 11.26
CA LEU A 135 13.75 6.90 11.59
C LEU A 135 14.81 5.83 11.78
#